data_AF-A0A9P1C6D9-F1
#
_entry.id   AF-A0A9P1C6D9-F1
#
_cell.length_a   1.000
_cell.length_b   1.000
_cell.length_c   1.000
_cell.angle_alpha   90.00
_cell.angle_beta   90.00
_cell.angle_gamma   90.00
#
_symmetry.space_group_name_H-M   'P 1'
#
loop_
_entity.id
_entity.type
_entity.pdbx_description
1 polymer ?
#
loop_
_entity_poly.entity_id
_entity_poly.type
_entity_poly.pdbx_seq_one_letter_code
_entity_poly.pdbx_strand_id
1 'polypeptide(L)'
;MNTRIMLSCMSATYCSESSRTKIMETIAWSFKALSIGTYPTSDPWGREFSRSYERERWKLGGQRIAGDFIACLEGIQGDQDYIRLMLTPARFFSRQMCCYYCRACAWTYEGDNPAAAEFLYTNFGPQAAHRNTLVSVEEWLDISTPSPLCSVPGWSPWRILPDQMHLVHLTIAPDAIVSSLLDWTDSEQYVSGSSRERRLSELWEHYHSWCNDNGIKDRAQRKLFTVQTLSPDSVGYVEVSQKRLNATAARYMLFWLSAVAKDYAVTHGAEADEYRAGVACGLAEMELVCLENTRRLTLSEWQRLEEGYLCYRAAANHLCRLAITNGIPRWHVRPKCHYLEHAVYDFGMKNLRHMSNYLDEDMIRRVKRMAVAAHPRFVSQHVMYRYALAACLRWTGMIR
;
A
#
# COMPACT_ATOMS: atom_id res chain seq x y z
N MET A 1 -9.66 -18.81 -10.88
CA MET A 1 -10.19 -17.84 -11.88
C MET A 1 -9.87 -16.43 -11.39
N ASN A 2 -9.31 -15.55 -12.23
CA ASN A 2 -9.17 -14.13 -11.88
C ASN A 2 -10.58 -13.49 -11.98
N THR A 3 -11.14 -13.11 -10.84
CA THR A 3 -12.51 -12.59 -10.71
C THR A 3 -12.60 -11.07 -10.87
N ARG A 4 -11.51 -10.40 -11.24
CA ARG A 4 -11.48 -8.95 -11.44
C ARG A 4 -12.27 -8.55 -12.67
N ILE A 5 -13.20 -7.62 -12.48
CA ILE A 5 -13.99 -6.99 -13.54
C ILE A 5 -13.59 -5.52 -13.66
N MET A 6 -13.15 -5.09 -14.83
CA MET A 6 -12.93 -3.67 -15.09
C MET A 6 -14.28 -2.97 -15.27
N LEU A 7 -14.59 -2.04 -14.37
CA LEU A 7 -15.85 -1.27 -14.44
C LEU A 7 -15.69 0.03 -15.23
N SER A 8 -14.54 0.69 -15.10
CA SER A 8 -14.25 1.93 -15.82
C SER A 8 -12.76 2.10 -16.05
N CYS A 9 -12.41 2.90 -17.07
CA CYS A 9 -11.06 3.36 -17.35
C CYS A 9 -11.13 4.82 -17.77
N MET A 10 -10.45 5.70 -17.03
CA MET A 10 -10.45 7.14 -17.27
C MET A 10 -9.04 7.70 -17.22
N SER A 11 -8.75 8.71 -18.04
CA SER A 11 -7.52 9.49 -17.92
C SER A 11 -7.71 10.56 -16.86
N ALA A 12 -6.85 10.58 -15.83
CA ALA A 12 -6.88 11.64 -14.81
C ALA A 12 -6.66 13.04 -15.42
N THR A 13 -5.95 13.14 -16.54
CA THR A 13 -5.65 14.41 -17.22
C THR A 13 -6.81 14.91 -18.09
N TYR A 14 -7.57 14.00 -18.70
CA TYR A 14 -8.61 14.36 -19.68
C TYR A 14 -10.04 14.16 -19.18
N CYS A 15 -10.23 13.47 -18.05
CA CYS A 15 -11.54 13.32 -17.43
C CYS A 15 -11.82 14.52 -16.53
N SER A 16 -12.79 15.36 -16.90
CA SER A 16 -13.23 16.45 -16.03
C SER A 16 -13.77 15.91 -14.71
N GLU A 17 -13.68 16.71 -13.65
CA GLU A 17 -14.21 16.36 -12.34
C GLU A 17 -15.70 15.99 -12.41
N SER A 18 -16.51 16.78 -13.12
CA SER A 18 -17.94 16.47 -13.34
C SER A 18 -18.16 15.11 -14.01
N SER A 19 -17.33 14.74 -15.00
CA SER A 19 -17.44 13.44 -15.66
C SER A 19 -17.05 12.30 -14.71
N ARG A 20 -15.99 12.49 -13.92
CA ARG A 20 -15.55 11.53 -12.90
C ARG A 20 -16.63 11.30 -11.85
N THR A 21 -17.27 12.35 -11.36
CA THR A 21 -18.39 12.26 -10.39
C THR A 21 -19.54 11.44 -10.96
N LYS A 22 -19.99 11.72 -12.19
CA LYS A 22 -21.06 10.95 -12.86
C LYS A 22 -20.74 9.46 -13.03
N ILE A 23 -19.47 9.15 -13.32
CA ILE A 23 -19.01 7.75 -13.38
C ILE A 23 -19.11 7.10 -12.00
N MET A 24 -18.67 7.80 -10.95
CA MET A 24 -18.75 7.27 -9.58
C MET A 24 -20.18 7.14 -9.07
N GLU A 25 -21.09 8.06 -9.42
CA GLU A 25 -22.53 7.93 -9.15
C GLU A 25 -23.10 6.66 -9.80
N THR A 26 -22.73 6.39 -11.06
CA THR A 26 -23.16 5.18 -11.77
C THR A 26 -22.62 3.90 -11.12
N ILE A 27 -21.36 3.92 -10.66
CA ILE A 27 -20.74 2.80 -9.96
C ILE A 27 -21.42 2.57 -8.59
N ALA A 28 -21.64 3.64 -7.83
CA ALA A 28 -22.30 3.58 -6.52
C ALA A 28 -23.74 3.08 -6.65
N TRP A 29 -24.49 3.57 -7.64
CA TRP A 29 -25.83 3.09 -7.97
C TRP A 29 -25.82 1.58 -8.31
N SER A 30 -24.83 1.13 -9.09
CA SER A 30 -24.71 -0.30 -9.45
C SER A 30 -24.41 -1.16 -8.22
N PHE A 31 -23.51 -0.72 -7.33
CA PHE A 31 -23.21 -1.44 -6.09
C PHE A 31 -24.37 -1.43 -5.09
N LYS A 32 -25.15 -0.34 -5.04
CA LYS A 32 -26.38 -0.29 -4.26
C LYS A 32 -27.39 -1.33 -4.74
N ALA A 33 -27.60 -1.46 -6.05
CA ALA A 33 -28.45 -2.50 -6.62
C ALA A 33 -27.97 -3.92 -6.26
N LEU A 34 -26.66 -4.17 -6.36
CA LEU A 34 -26.06 -5.45 -5.96
C LEU A 34 -26.24 -5.75 -4.46
N SER A 35 -26.20 -4.73 -3.61
CA SER A 35 -26.40 -4.87 -2.16
C SER A 35 -27.86 -5.14 -1.79
N ILE A 36 -28.80 -4.56 -2.55
CA ILE A 36 -30.24 -4.85 -2.44
C ILE A 36 -30.56 -6.24 -3.00
N GLY A 37 -29.82 -6.68 -4.02
CA GLY A 37 -29.96 -7.98 -4.66
C GLY A 37 -30.98 -8.01 -5.81
N THR A 38 -31.53 -6.87 -6.22
CA THR A 38 -32.51 -6.77 -7.30
C THR A 38 -32.07 -5.77 -8.37
N TYR A 39 -32.45 -6.05 -9.62
CA TYR A 39 -32.23 -5.13 -10.72
C TYR A 39 -33.03 -3.83 -10.47
N PRO A 40 -32.40 -2.66 -10.63
CA PRO A 40 -33.04 -1.38 -10.41
C PRO A 40 -34.10 -1.11 -11.48
N THR A 41 -35.12 -0.33 -11.13
CA THR A 41 -36.23 0.06 -12.02
C THR A 41 -36.03 1.43 -12.67
N SER A 42 -34.99 2.17 -12.27
CA SER A 42 -34.62 3.48 -12.82
C SER A 42 -33.11 3.57 -13.00
N ASP A 43 -32.66 4.45 -13.90
CA ASP A 43 -31.24 4.75 -14.10
C ASP A 43 -30.60 5.49 -12.88
N PRO A 44 -29.28 5.75 -12.88
CA PRO A 44 -28.62 6.50 -11.82
C PRO A 44 -29.13 7.94 -11.62
N TRP A 45 -29.88 8.49 -12.57
CA TRP A 45 -30.40 9.85 -12.55
C TRP A 45 -31.91 9.90 -12.24
N GLY A 46 -32.50 8.76 -11.86
CA GLY A 46 -33.89 8.64 -11.45
C GLY A 46 -34.90 8.50 -12.58
N ARG A 47 -34.47 8.33 -13.84
CA ARG A 47 -35.40 8.07 -14.94
C ARG A 47 -35.81 6.61 -14.95
N GLU A 48 -37.10 6.35 -14.79
CA GLU A 48 -37.66 4.99 -14.81
C GLU A 48 -37.43 4.30 -16.16
N PHE A 49 -37.00 3.04 -16.11
CA PHE A 49 -36.93 2.18 -17.27
C PHE A 49 -38.34 1.85 -17.77
N SER A 50 -38.51 1.78 -19.08
CA SER A 50 -39.80 1.54 -19.71
C SER A 50 -39.66 0.77 -21.02
N ARG A 51 -40.79 0.46 -21.67
CA ARG A 51 -40.78 -0.15 -23.01
C ARG A 51 -40.08 0.71 -24.05
N SER A 52 -40.11 2.04 -23.88
CA SER A 52 -39.51 3.01 -24.79
C SER A 52 -38.14 3.53 -24.32
N TYR A 53 -37.68 3.16 -23.12
CA TYR A 53 -36.42 3.61 -22.54
C TYR A 53 -35.73 2.46 -21.78
N GLU A 54 -34.57 2.00 -22.29
CA GLU A 54 -33.81 0.88 -21.69
C GLU A 54 -34.65 -0.41 -21.53
N ARG A 55 -35.33 -0.82 -22.61
CA ARG A 55 -36.28 -1.95 -22.64
C ARG A 55 -35.76 -3.23 -22.00
N GLU A 56 -34.49 -3.58 -22.21
CA GLU A 56 -33.92 -4.79 -21.65
C GLU A 56 -33.72 -4.71 -20.13
N ARG A 57 -33.36 -3.53 -19.60
CA ARG A 57 -33.30 -3.30 -18.14
C ARG A 57 -34.69 -3.27 -17.54
N TRP A 58 -35.66 -2.67 -18.23
CA TRP A 58 -37.06 -2.66 -17.81
C TRP A 58 -37.61 -4.07 -17.59
N LYS A 59 -37.32 -5.01 -18.51
CA LYS A 59 -37.73 -6.43 -18.34
C LYS A 59 -37.19 -7.06 -17.07
N LEU A 60 -35.98 -6.67 -16.65
CA LEU A 60 -35.29 -7.22 -15.49
C LEU A 60 -35.67 -6.53 -14.17
N GLY A 61 -36.27 -5.34 -14.21
CA GLY A 61 -36.56 -4.54 -13.02
C GLY A 61 -37.26 -5.32 -11.91
N GLY A 62 -36.72 -5.23 -10.69
CA GLY A 62 -37.22 -5.95 -9.51
C GLY A 62 -36.84 -7.43 -9.43
N GLN A 63 -36.34 -8.04 -10.50
CA GLN A 63 -35.87 -9.43 -10.47
C GLN A 63 -34.56 -9.56 -9.68
N ARG A 64 -34.30 -10.76 -9.14
CA ARG A 64 -33.08 -11.06 -8.40
C ARG A 64 -31.87 -11.07 -9.33
N ILE A 65 -30.80 -10.38 -8.93
CA ILE A 65 -29.55 -10.32 -9.72
C ILE A 65 -28.77 -11.64 -9.62
N ALA A 66 -28.68 -12.20 -8.41
CA ALA A 66 -27.82 -13.35 -8.12
C ALA A 66 -28.54 -14.40 -7.27
N GLY A 67 -29.77 -14.75 -7.65
CA GLY A 67 -30.61 -15.66 -6.85
C GLY A 67 -30.78 -15.13 -5.43
N ASP A 68 -30.56 -15.96 -4.42
CA ASP A 68 -30.72 -15.58 -3.00
C ASP A 68 -29.55 -14.75 -2.44
N PHE A 69 -28.47 -14.59 -3.20
CA PHE A 69 -27.29 -13.85 -2.76
C PHE A 69 -27.42 -12.34 -2.96
N ILE A 70 -26.77 -11.59 -2.08
CA ILE A 70 -26.54 -10.14 -2.18
C ILE A 70 -25.05 -9.85 -2.12
N ALA A 71 -24.63 -8.71 -2.64
CA ALA A 71 -23.25 -8.25 -2.51
C ALA A 71 -23.04 -7.44 -1.22
N CYS A 72 -21.81 -7.47 -0.71
CA CYS A 72 -21.37 -6.63 0.40
C CYS A 72 -20.06 -5.93 0.02
N LEU A 73 -19.93 -4.65 0.38
CA LEU A 73 -18.68 -3.91 0.21
C LEU A 73 -17.64 -4.43 1.21
N GLU A 74 -16.69 -5.21 0.73
CA GLU A 74 -15.64 -5.77 1.57
C GLU A 74 -14.49 -4.77 1.85
N GLY A 75 -14.16 -3.96 0.85
CA GLY A 75 -13.12 -2.94 0.92
C GLY A 75 -12.94 -2.15 -0.38
N ILE A 76 -12.26 -1.02 -0.28
CA ILE A 76 -11.76 -0.18 -1.35
C ILE A 76 -10.24 -0.23 -1.26
N GLN A 77 -9.59 -0.70 -2.31
CA GLN A 77 -8.15 -0.82 -2.39
C GLN A 77 -7.61 0.15 -3.43
N GLY A 78 -6.52 0.83 -3.09
CA GLY A 78 -5.79 1.72 -3.99
C GLY A 78 -4.58 2.30 -3.29
N ASP A 79 -3.66 2.85 -4.07
CA ASP A 79 -2.59 3.65 -3.49
C ASP A 79 -3.17 4.93 -2.85
N GLN A 80 -2.35 5.63 -2.08
CA GLN A 80 -2.81 6.83 -1.38
C GLN A 80 -3.26 7.92 -2.37
N ASP A 81 -2.66 8.04 -3.56
CA ASP A 81 -3.06 9.04 -4.54
C ASP A 81 -4.43 8.76 -5.15
N TYR A 82 -4.76 7.49 -5.38
CA TYR A 82 -6.09 7.05 -5.77
C TYR A 82 -7.12 7.42 -4.69
N ILE A 83 -6.82 7.13 -3.43
CA ILE A 83 -7.70 7.50 -2.31
C ILE A 83 -7.91 9.02 -2.24
N ARG A 84 -6.83 9.79 -2.40
CA ARG A 84 -6.89 11.26 -2.45
C ARG A 84 -7.77 11.77 -3.58
N LEU A 85 -7.64 11.20 -4.78
CA LEU A 85 -8.36 11.63 -5.96
C LEU A 85 -9.84 11.21 -5.94
N MET A 86 -10.14 10.04 -5.40
CA MET A 86 -11.46 9.43 -5.49
C MET A 86 -12.35 9.70 -4.29
N LEU A 87 -11.75 9.86 -3.11
CA LEU A 87 -12.48 10.08 -1.85
C LEU A 87 -12.17 11.44 -1.22
N THR A 88 -11.21 12.19 -1.77
CA THR A 88 -10.94 13.60 -1.42
C THR A 88 -10.89 13.91 0.09
N PRO A 89 -10.16 13.12 0.91
CA PRO A 89 -9.94 13.47 2.30
C PRO A 89 -9.09 14.74 2.40
N ALA A 90 -9.45 15.64 3.32
CA ALA A 90 -8.68 16.81 3.70
C ALA A 90 -7.38 16.43 4.44
N ARG A 91 -7.39 15.27 5.12
CA ARG A 91 -6.22 14.68 5.79
C ARG A 91 -5.48 13.73 4.85
N PHE A 92 -4.17 13.90 4.74
CA PHE A 92 -3.34 13.12 3.82
C PHE A 92 -1.86 13.24 4.13
N PHE A 93 -1.03 12.28 3.70
CA PHE A 93 0.37 12.16 4.18
C PHE A 93 1.24 13.42 4.02
N SER A 94 0.92 14.30 3.08
CA SER A 94 1.62 15.57 2.81
C SER A 94 1.04 16.78 3.57
N ARG A 95 0.04 16.58 4.42
CA ARG A 95 -0.59 17.60 5.25
C ARG A 95 -0.13 17.47 6.70
N GLN A 96 -0.33 18.53 7.49
CA GLN A 96 -0.09 18.48 8.92
C GLN A 96 -0.89 17.36 9.56
N MET A 97 -2.19 17.24 9.26
CA MET A 97 -2.98 16.05 9.61
C MET A 97 -2.73 14.96 8.58
N CYS A 98 -1.77 14.08 8.87
CA CYS A 98 -1.21 13.17 7.88
C CYS A 98 -1.97 11.85 7.73
N CYS A 99 -2.85 11.54 8.69
CA CYS A 99 -3.65 10.32 8.71
C CYS A 99 -5.13 10.61 8.48
N TYR A 100 -5.79 9.83 7.62
CA TYR A 100 -7.25 9.88 7.45
C TYR A 100 -7.99 8.82 8.28
N TYR A 101 -7.28 7.97 9.02
CA TYR A 101 -7.87 7.02 9.98
C TYR A 101 -7.93 7.53 11.41
N CYS A 102 -7.13 8.55 11.75
CA CYS A 102 -7.13 9.16 13.08
C CYS A 102 -6.69 10.63 13.02
N ARG A 103 -6.37 11.23 14.18
CA ARG A 103 -5.88 12.61 14.29
C ARG A 103 -4.35 12.73 14.37
N ALA A 104 -3.62 11.72 13.91
CA ALA A 104 -2.16 11.82 13.87
C ALA A 104 -1.68 12.98 12.97
N CYS A 105 -0.68 13.72 13.45
CA CYS A 105 -0.08 14.85 12.76
C CYS A 105 1.39 14.60 12.39
N ALA A 106 1.85 15.20 11.29
CA ALA A 106 3.21 15.09 10.78
C ALA A 106 4.20 16.03 11.47
N TRP A 107 3.73 17.20 11.93
CA TRP A 107 4.52 18.19 12.63
C TRP A 107 3.62 19.10 13.49
N THR A 108 4.23 19.77 14.47
CA THR A 108 3.63 20.82 15.30
C THR A 108 4.45 22.10 15.15
N TYR A 109 3.83 23.26 15.34
CA TYR A 109 4.50 24.56 15.33
C TYR A 109 4.83 25.05 16.74
N GLU A 110 5.81 25.94 16.83
CA GLU A 110 6.07 26.69 18.07
C GLU A 110 4.83 27.55 18.39
N GLY A 111 4.30 27.42 19.61
CA GLY A 111 3.04 28.07 20.02
C GLY A 111 1.78 27.22 19.86
N ASP A 112 1.87 26.05 19.20
CA ASP A 112 0.79 25.06 19.27
C ASP A 112 0.60 24.59 20.72
N ASN A 113 -0.59 24.06 21.04
CA ASN A 113 -0.83 23.38 22.30
C ASN A 113 0.23 22.26 22.47
N PRO A 114 1.02 22.24 23.56
CA PRO A 114 2.03 21.19 23.79
C PRO A 114 1.47 19.76 23.70
N ALA A 115 0.19 19.56 24.05
CA ALA A 115 -0.49 18.28 23.91
C ALA A 115 -0.63 17.80 22.44
N ALA A 116 -0.50 18.71 21.46
CA ALA A 116 -0.50 18.34 20.04
C ALA A 116 0.68 17.41 19.68
N ALA A 117 1.80 17.50 20.42
CA ALA A 117 2.95 16.62 20.23
C ALA A 117 2.64 15.15 20.55
N GLU A 118 1.62 14.87 21.37
CA GLU A 118 1.15 13.50 21.66
C GLU A 118 0.52 12.83 20.43
N PHE A 119 0.05 13.63 19.47
CA PHE A 119 -0.54 13.16 18.22
C PHE A 119 0.47 13.04 17.08
N LEU A 120 1.77 13.30 17.30
CA LEU A 120 2.77 13.09 16.26
C LEU A 120 2.76 11.62 15.81
N TYR A 121 2.73 11.38 14.49
CA TYR A 121 2.73 10.03 13.91
C TYR A 121 3.97 9.19 14.26
N THR A 122 5.01 9.83 14.79
CA THR A 122 6.23 9.20 15.27
C THR A 122 6.07 8.59 16.66
N ASN A 123 5.05 8.99 17.42
CA ASN A 123 4.54 8.23 18.55
C ASN A 123 3.90 6.95 18.00
N PHE A 124 4.19 5.81 18.59
CA PHE A 124 3.74 4.53 18.07
C PHE A 124 3.44 3.57 19.21
N GLY A 125 2.70 2.53 18.89
CA GLY A 125 2.34 1.46 19.82
C GLY A 125 0.88 1.56 20.28
N PRO A 126 0.42 0.55 21.03
CA PRO A 126 -0.97 0.42 21.45
C PRO A 126 -1.51 1.56 22.30
N GLN A 127 -0.63 2.32 22.95
CA GLN A 127 -1.00 3.41 23.85
C GLN A 127 -0.81 4.81 23.24
N ALA A 128 -0.43 4.92 21.96
CA ALA A 128 -0.23 6.23 21.34
C ALA A 128 -1.54 7.04 21.30
N ALA A 129 -1.49 8.34 21.63
CA ALA A 129 -2.68 9.15 21.88
C ALA A 129 -3.62 9.24 20.67
N HIS A 130 -3.08 9.30 19.45
CA HIS A 130 -3.88 9.33 18.22
C HIS A 130 -4.74 8.08 18.03
N ARG A 131 -4.41 6.95 18.66
CA ARG A 131 -5.25 5.73 18.59
C ARG A 131 -6.58 5.89 19.30
N ASN A 132 -6.72 6.86 20.20
CA ASN A 132 -8.01 7.19 20.83
C ASN A 132 -8.86 8.14 19.96
N THR A 133 -8.41 8.44 18.74
CA THR A 133 -9.05 9.41 17.83
C THR A 133 -9.42 8.78 16.49
N LEU A 134 -9.77 7.50 16.51
CA LEU A 134 -10.19 6.76 15.32
C LEU A 134 -11.38 7.46 14.65
N VAL A 135 -11.27 7.68 13.33
CA VAL A 135 -12.25 8.43 12.54
C VAL A 135 -13.55 7.61 12.42
N SER A 136 -14.68 8.23 12.82
CA SER A 136 -16.02 7.70 12.60
C SER A 136 -16.52 7.99 11.18
N VAL A 137 -17.70 7.46 10.83
CA VAL A 137 -18.39 7.77 9.58
C VAL A 137 -18.71 9.27 9.50
N GLU A 138 -19.18 9.85 10.61
CA GLU A 138 -19.52 11.26 10.74
C GLU A 138 -18.29 12.14 10.61
N GLU A 139 -17.21 11.84 11.35
CA GLU A 139 -15.96 12.60 11.23
C GLU A 139 -15.39 12.51 9.80
N TRP A 140 -15.50 11.36 9.12
CA TRP A 140 -15.08 11.24 7.72
C TRP A 140 -15.83 12.22 6.81
N LEU A 141 -17.15 12.37 6.98
CA LEU A 141 -17.96 13.29 6.18
C LEU A 141 -17.58 14.76 6.44
N ASP A 142 -17.09 15.07 7.64
CA ASP A 142 -16.58 16.42 7.96
C ASP A 142 -15.19 16.68 7.34
N ILE A 143 -14.36 15.64 7.21
CA ILE A 143 -12.99 15.77 6.69
C ILE A 143 -12.85 15.38 5.22
N SER A 144 -13.93 15.19 4.47
CA SER A 144 -13.87 14.83 3.06
C SER A 144 -14.99 15.49 2.25
N THR A 145 -14.73 15.77 0.97
CA THR A 145 -15.84 16.05 0.05
C THR A 145 -16.58 14.73 -0.21
N PRO A 146 -17.91 14.64 0.01
CA PRO A 146 -18.64 13.39 -0.13
C PRO A 146 -18.53 12.81 -1.54
N SER A 147 -17.71 11.76 -1.68
CA SER A 147 -17.64 10.96 -2.90
C SER A 147 -18.91 10.12 -3.05
N PRO A 148 -19.47 9.93 -4.26
CA PRO A 148 -20.61 9.04 -4.46
C PRO A 148 -20.36 7.62 -3.94
N LEU A 149 -19.11 7.16 -3.90
CA LEU A 149 -18.73 5.86 -3.34
C LEU A 149 -19.05 5.73 -1.85
N CYS A 150 -19.16 6.84 -1.10
CA CYS A 150 -19.55 6.83 0.31
C CYS A 150 -21.03 6.46 0.52
N SER A 151 -21.84 6.49 -0.54
CA SER A 151 -23.26 6.10 -0.50
C SER A 151 -23.50 4.59 -0.68
N VAL A 152 -22.44 3.82 -0.97
CA VAL A 152 -22.55 2.36 -1.14
C VAL A 152 -22.92 1.72 0.21
N PRO A 153 -23.96 0.85 0.26
CA PRO A 153 -24.30 0.16 1.51
C PRO A 153 -23.10 -0.59 2.11
N GLY A 154 -22.89 -0.41 3.42
CA GLY A 154 -21.74 -0.96 4.14
C GLY A 154 -20.46 -0.14 4.03
N TRP A 155 -20.50 1.04 3.41
CA TRP A 155 -19.39 1.98 3.42
C TRP A 155 -19.02 2.43 4.84
N SER A 156 -17.71 2.58 5.05
CA SER A 156 -17.09 3.10 6.26
C SER A 156 -15.65 3.51 5.89
N PRO A 157 -15.03 4.51 6.57
CA PRO A 157 -13.61 4.81 6.38
C PRO A 157 -12.72 3.56 6.57
N TRP A 158 -13.12 2.65 7.46
CA TRP A 158 -12.44 1.37 7.71
C TRP A 158 -12.59 0.32 6.60
N ARG A 159 -13.29 0.67 5.51
CA ARG A 159 -13.30 -0.10 4.26
C ARG A 159 -12.22 0.36 3.29
N ILE A 160 -11.57 1.50 3.50
CA ILE A 160 -10.36 1.85 2.77
C ILE A 160 -9.27 0.93 3.30
N LEU A 161 -8.77 -0.01 2.50
CA LEU A 161 -7.81 -0.99 2.98
C LEU A 161 -6.39 -0.45 2.86
N PRO A 162 -5.54 -0.58 3.89
CA PRO A 162 -4.17 -0.13 3.86
C PRO A 162 -3.35 -1.04 2.94
N ASP A 163 -2.81 -0.45 1.89
CA ASP A 163 -2.06 -1.19 0.88
C ASP A 163 -0.66 -1.56 1.37
N GLN A 164 -0.49 -2.82 1.79
CA GLN A 164 0.79 -3.37 2.23
C GLN A 164 1.92 -3.14 1.23
N MET A 165 1.65 -3.22 -0.07
CA MET A 165 2.67 -3.05 -1.10
C MET A 165 3.25 -1.62 -1.05
N HIS A 166 2.39 -0.61 -0.97
CA HIS A 166 2.80 0.78 -0.92
C HIS A 166 3.31 1.24 0.45
N LEU A 167 2.86 0.59 1.54
CA LEU A 167 3.30 0.89 2.89
C LEU A 167 4.65 0.22 3.20
N VAL A 168 4.72 -1.10 3.01
CA VAL A 168 5.88 -1.91 3.38
C VAL A 168 6.86 -1.95 2.21
N HIS A 169 6.48 -2.54 1.08
CA HIS A 169 7.44 -2.95 0.04
C HIS A 169 7.95 -1.80 -0.84
N LEU A 170 7.24 -0.68 -0.92
CA LEU A 170 7.66 0.51 -1.68
C LEU A 170 8.05 1.69 -0.79
N THR A 171 8.11 1.52 0.53
CA THR A 171 8.50 2.61 1.42
C THR A 171 9.34 2.10 2.59
N ILE A 172 8.73 1.40 3.56
CA ILE A 172 9.41 1.02 4.80
C ILE A 172 10.58 0.07 4.55
N ALA A 173 10.37 -0.95 3.71
CA ALA A 173 11.40 -1.93 3.39
C ALA A 173 12.57 -1.30 2.59
N PRO A 174 12.33 -0.51 1.52
CA PRO A 174 13.39 0.28 0.88
C PRO A 174 14.19 1.14 1.85
N ASP A 175 13.53 1.89 2.75
CA ASP A 175 14.23 2.73 3.74
C ASP A 175 15.13 1.85 4.63
N ALA A 176 14.60 0.75 5.21
CA ALA A 176 15.38 -0.16 6.05
C ALA A 176 16.56 -0.83 5.30
N ILE A 177 16.33 -1.27 4.06
CA ILE A 177 17.36 -1.87 3.21
C ILE A 177 18.50 -0.88 2.98
N VAL A 178 18.17 0.33 2.58
CA VAL A 178 19.14 1.36 2.22
C VAL A 178 19.93 1.82 3.43
N SER A 179 19.26 2.08 4.56
CA SER A 179 19.92 2.43 5.82
C SER A 179 20.92 1.35 6.25
N SER A 180 20.53 0.07 6.12
CA SER A 180 21.41 -1.06 6.47
C SER A 180 22.61 -1.18 5.52
N LEU A 181 22.40 -1.05 4.21
CA LEU A 181 23.50 -1.07 3.24
C LEU A 181 24.52 0.04 3.49
N LEU A 182 24.05 1.24 3.85
CA LEU A 182 24.93 2.35 4.21
C LEU A 182 25.70 2.06 5.50
N ASP A 183 25.01 1.64 6.55
CA ASP A 183 25.62 1.27 7.84
C ASP A 183 26.70 0.21 7.68
N TRP A 184 26.43 -0.86 6.94
CA TRP A 184 27.38 -1.96 6.74
C TRP A 184 28.55 -1.61 5.83
N THR A 185 28.47 -0.52 5.09
CA THR A 185 29.53 -0.08 4.18
C THR A 185 30.19 1.24 4.59
N ASP A 186 29.89 1.76 5.78
CA ASP A 186 30.60 2.91 6.36
C ASP A 186 32.02 2.57 6.80
N SER A 187 32.25 1.33 7.23
CA SER A 187 33.54 0.85 7.72
C SER A 187 33.88 -0.53 7.13
N GLU A 188 35.09 -1.02 7.41
CA GLU A 188 35.50 -2.39 7.05
C GLU A 188 35.07 -3.44 8.09
N GLN A 189 34.30 -3.04 9.11
CA GLN A 189 33.84 -3.93 10.18
C GLN A 189 33.02 -5.11 9.62
N TYR A 190 32.07 -4.83 8.74
CA TYR A 190 31.11 -5.83 8.25
C TYR A 190 31.53 -6.47 6.94
N VAL A 191 32.16 -5.69 6.07
CA VAL A 191 32.52 -6.09 4.71
C VAL A 191 33.89 -5.52 4.40
N SER A 192 34.80 -6.39 3.97
CA SER A 192 36.17 -5.99 3.64
C SER A 192 36.21 -5.08 2.41
N GLY A 193 37.25 -4.26 2.30
CA GLY A 193 37.57 -3.57 1.06
C GLY A 193 37.78 -2.08 1.21
N SER A 194 38.72 -1.56 0.42
CA SER A 194 39.28 -0.21 0.54
C SER A 194 38.34 0.95 0.20
N SER A 195 37.12 0.67 -0.28
CA SER A 195 36.14 1.71 -0.61
C SER A 195 34.71 1.23 -0.39
N ARG A 196 33.78 2.17 -0.20
CA ARG A 196 32.35 1.87 -0.10
C ARG A 196 31.83 1.16 -1.34
N GLU A 197 32.27 1.55 -2.53
CA GLU A 197 31.84 0.92 -3.79
C GLU A 197 32.24 -0.57 -3.84
N ARG A 198 33.44 -0.91 -3.32
CA ARG A 198 33.89 -2.29 -3.24
C ARG A 198 33.05 -3.09 -2.24
N ARG A 199 32.80 -2.54 -1.04
CA ARG A 199 31.95 -3.18 -0.04
C ARG A 199 30.51 -3.37 -0.52
N LEU A 200 29.94 -2.39 -1.23
CA LEU A 200 28.62 -2.54 -1.85
C LEU A 200 28.62 -3.61 -2.95
N SER A 201 29.68 -3.71 -3.74
CA SER A 201 29.83 -4.78 -4.75
C SER A 201 29.88 -6.16 -4.09
N GLU A 202 30.58 -6.32 -2.97
CA GLU A 202 30.62 -7.58 -2.21
C GLU A 202 29.23 -7.94 -1.66
N LEU A 203 28.50 -6.98 -1.09
CA LEU A 203 27.11 -7.20 -0.67
C LEU A 203 26.17 -7.57 -1.82
N TRP A 204 26.37 -7.00 -3.01
CA TRP A 204 25.61 -7.38 -4.20
C TRP A 204 25.84 -8.84 -4.59
N GLU A 205 27.09 -9.30 -4.62
CA GLU A 205 27.39 -10.69 -4.97
C GLU A 205 26.79 -11.65 -3.92
N HIS A 206 26.81 -11.29 -2.64
CA HIS A 206 26.15 -12.05 -1.58
C HIS A 206 24.63 -12.14 -1.79
N TYR A 207 23.95 -11.00 -2.04
CA TYR A 207 22.52 -10.96 -2.34
C TYR A 207 22.16 -11.73 -3.61
N HIS A 208 22.98 -11.62 -4.65
CA HIS A 208 22.77 -12.30 -5.93
C HIS A 208 22.88 -13.82 -5.78
N SER A 209 23.90 -14.31 -5.06
CA SER A 209 24.04 -15.73 -4.73
C SER A 209 22.82 -16.22 -3.97
N TRP A 210 22.45 -15.54 -2.88
CA TRP A 210 21.28 -15.90 -2.08
C TRP A 210 20.00 -15.96 -2.93
N CYS A 211 19.80 -15.03 -3.86
CA CYS A 211 18.68 -15.06 -4.78
C CYS A 211 18.71 -16.28 -5.72
N ASN A 212 19.88 -16.66 -6.24
CA ASN A 212 20.01 -17.84 -7.11
C ASN A 212 19.73 -19.13 -6.33
N ASP A 213 20.25 -19.24 -5.11
CA ASP A 213 20.08 -20.39 -4.23
C ASP A 213 18.60 -20.60 -3.84
N ASN A 214 17.83 -19.50 -3.76
CA ASN A 214 16.39 -19.52 -3.48
C ASN A 214 15.49 -19.44 -4.73
N GLY A 215 16.07 -19.51 -5.94
CA GLY A 215 15.30 -19.47 -7.19
C GLY A 215 14.56 -18.15 -7.48
N ILE A 216 15.00 -17.04 -6.88
CA ILE A 216 14.36 -15.73 -6.97
C ILE A 216 14.81 -15.01 -8.26
N LYS A 217 13.85 -14.77 -9.16
CA LYS A 217 14.08 -14.09 -10.45
C LYS A 217 13.85 -12.58 -10.37
N ASP A 218 12.82 -12.15 -9.63
CA ASP A 218 12.43 -10.75 -9.47
C ASP A 218 13.22 -10.07 -8.34
N ARG A 219 14.53 -9.94 -8.53
CA ARG A 219 15.49 -9.37 -7.55
C ARG A 219 15.81 -7.89 -7.80
N ALA A 220 16.40 -7.24 -6.81
CA ALA A 220 16.89 -5.87 -6.94
C ALA A 220 17.96 -5.75 -8.03
N GLN A 221 18.09 -4.58 -8.65
CA GLN A 221 19.13 -4.35 -9.65
C GLN A 221 20.50 -4.14 -8.99
N ARG A 222 21.59 -4.62 -9.61
CA ARG A 222 22.97 -4.33 -9.18
C ARG A 222 23.21 -2.83 -8.95
N LYS A 223 22.56 -1.97 -9.74
CA LYS A 223 22.63 -0.51 -9.61
C LYS A 223 22.18 0.01 -8.24
N LEU A 224 21.43 -0.76 -7.45
CA LEU A 224 21.09 -0.41 -6.06
C LEU A 224 22.35 -0.35 -5.19
N PHE A 225 23.33 -1.19 -5.46
CA PHE A 225 24.56 -1.37 -4.68
C PHE A 225 25.69 -0.50 -5.25
N THR A 226 25.42 0.78 -5.48
CA THR A 226 26.44 1.74 -5.92
C THR A 226 26.36 3.00 -5.09
N VAL A 227 27.50 3.65 -4.88
CA VAL A 227 27.56 4.92 -4.15
C VAL A 227 26.66 5.97 -4.82
N GLN A 228 26.61 6.00 -6.15
CA GLN A 228 25.75 6.91 -6.91
C GLN A 228 24.26 6.75 -6.57
N THR A 229 23.79 5.51 -6.39
CA THR A 229 22.38 5.27 -6.03
C THR A 229 22.11 5.56 -4.56
N LEU A 230 23.10 5.29 -3.70
CA LEU A 230 22.99 5.47 -2.25
C LEU A 230 23.53 6.83 -1.78
N SER A 231 23.61 7.81 -2.67
CA SER A 231 23.92 9.19 -2.31
C SER A 231 22.65 9.86 -1.79
N PRO A 232 22.70 10.54 -0.63
CA PRO A 232 21.53 11.23 -0.10
C PRO A 232 21.07 12.33 -1.05
N ASP A 233 19.77 12.61 -0.99
CA ASP A 233 19.16 13.74 -1.69
C ASP A 233 19.47 15.08 -0.98
N SER A 234 18.85 16.16 -1.45
CA SER A 234 18.99 17.49 -0.84
C SER A 234 18.44 17.59 0.59
N VAL A 235 17.61 16.63 1.01
CA VAL A 235 16.96 16.56 2.34
C VAL A 235 17.78 15.67 3.28
N GLY A 236 18.81 14.99 2.79
CA GLY A 236 19.76 14.20 3.56
C GLY A 236 19.43 12.71 3.65
N TYR A 237 18.29 12.27 3.14
CA TYR A 237 17.91 10.86 3.09
C TYR A 237 18.12 10.28 1.69
N VAL A 238 18.40 8.99 1.61
CA VAL A 238 18.50 8.31 0.32
C VAL A 238 17.13 7.85 -0.14
N GLU A 239 16.70 8.30 -1.31
CA GLU A 239 15.48 7.82 -1.96
C GLU A 239 15.80 6.92 -3.16
N VAL A 240 15.33 5.67 -3.12
CA VAL A 240 15.54 4.71 -4.20
C VAL A 240 14.33 4.65 -5.12
N SER A 241 14.58 4.86 -6.41
CA SER A 241 13.58 4.68 -7.45
C SER A 241 13.04 3.25 -7.49
N GLN A 242 11.72 3.11 -7.67
CA GLN A 242 11.05 1.83 -7.92
C GLN A 242 11.61 1.05 -9.13
N LYS A 243 12.30 1.74 -10.05
CA LYS A 243 13.00 1.08 -11.17
C LYS A 243 14.20 0.25 -10.70
N ARG A 244 14.86 0.66 -9.61
CA ARG A 244 16.04 -0.01 -9.03
C ARG A 244 15.64 -1.07 -8.01
N LEU A 245 14.62 -0.77 -7.22
CA LEU A 245 14.05 -1.65 -6.20
C LEU A 245 12.51 -1.58 -6.28
N ASN A 246 11.90 -2.50 -7.02
CA ASN A 246 10.44 -2.60 -7.08
C ASN A 246 9.89 -3.36 -5.86
N ALA A 247 8.56 -3.34 -5.68
CA ALA A 247 7.91 -3.97 -4.52
C ALA A 247 8.25 -5.46 -4.36
N THR A 248 8.25 -6.23 -5.45
CA THR A 248 8.56 -7.67 -5.40
C THR A 248 10.01 -7.91 -4.98
N ALA A 249 10.94 -7.15 -5.54
CA ALA A 249 12.35 -7.21 -5.18
C ALA A 249 12.60 -6.82 -3.72
N ALA A 250 11.95 -5.75 -3.23
CA ALA A 250 12.03 -5.32 -1.85
C ALA A 250 11.54 -6.38 -0.87
N ARG A 251 10.40 -7.03 -1.18
CA ARG A 251 9.86 -8.14 -0.40
C ARG A 251 10.86 -9.27 -0.22
N TYR A 252 11.50 -9.72 -1.30
CA TYR A 252 12.51 -10.78 -1.20
C TYR A 252 13.80 -10.32 -0.50
N MET A 253 14.20 -9.07 -0.76
CA MET A 253 15.39 -8.50 -0.14
C MET A 253 15.23 -8.34 1.38
N LEU A 254 14.01 -8.21 1.93
CA LEU A 254 13.78 -8.25 3.38
C LEU A 254 14.24 -9.57 4.02
N PHE A 255 14.00 -10.71 3.38
CA PHE A 255 14.43 -12.01 3.91
C PHE A 255 15.96 -12.14 3.91
N TRP A 256 16.61 -11.69 2.84
CA TRP A 256 18.07 -11.60 2.79
C TRP A 256 18.61 -10.64 3.85
N LEU A 257 18.00 -9.46 3.97
CA LEU A 257 18.39 -8.45 4.95
C LEU A 257 18.30 -8.99 6.37
N SER A 258 17.22 -9.71 6.69
CA SER A 258 17.01 -10.38 7.99
C SER A 258 18.11 -11.39 8.28
N ALA A 259 18.46 -12.24 7.30
CA ALA A 259 19.53 -13.22 7.45
C ALA A 259 20.89 -12.56 7.72
N VAL A 260 21.25 -11.54 6.94
CA VAL A 260 22.52 -10.79 7.10
C VAL A 260 22.57 -10.03 8.42
N ALA A 261 21.50 -9.30 8.76
CA ALA A 261 21.46 -8.50 9.99
C ALA A 261 21.58 -9.38 11.23
N LYS A 262 20.92 -10.55 11.24
CA LYS A 262 21.03 -11.53 12.32
C LYS A 262 22.46 -12.07 12.46
N ASP A 263 23.10 -12.42 11.34
CA ASP A 263 24.48 -12.89 11.35
C ASP A 263 25.45 -11.83 11.89
N TYR A 264 25.30 -10.57 11.48
CA TYR A 264 26.12 -9.48 11.98
C TYR A 264 25.88 -9.17 13.46
N ALA A 265 24.64 -9.25 13.94
CA ALA A 265 24.34 -9.10 15.37
C ALA A 265 25.03 -10.18 16.21
N VAL A 266 25.03 -11.43 15.75
CA VAL A 266 25.71 -12.54 16.44
C VAL A 266 27.24 -12.40 16.37
N THR A 267 27.77 -12.00 15.21
CA THR A 267 29.22 -11.99 14.97
C THR A 267 29.93 -10.80 15.59
N HIS A 268 29.31 -9.61 15.54
CA HIS A 268 29.93 -8.37 16.02
C HIS A 268 29.46 -7.97 17.43
N GLY A 269 28.23 -8.32 17.80
CA GLY A 269 27.68 -8.06 19.14
C GLY A 269 27.55 -6.58 19.50
N ALA A 270 27.57 -5.66 18.53
CA ALA A 270 27.33 -4.25 18.81
C ALA A 270 25.82 -4.01 18.99
N GLU A 271 25.44 -3.16 19.94
CA GLU A 271 24.03 -2.83 20.22
C GLU A 271 23.28 -2.37 18.95
N ALA A 272 23.92 -1.56 18.10
CA ALA A 272 23.33 -1.11 16.84
C ALA A 272 23.00 -2.27 15.88
N ASP A 273 23.76 -3.37 15.92
CA ASP A 273 23.52 -4.55 15.08
C ASP A 273 22.28 -5.33 15.55
N GLU A 274 22.07 -5.43 16.86
CA GLU A 274 20.85 -6.02 17.42
C GLU A 274 19.60 -5.27 16.98
N TYR A 275 19.64 -3.93 16.96
CA TYR A 275 18.51 -3.15 16.45
C TYR A 275 18.35 -3.25 14.93
N ARG A 276 19.45 -3.32 14.14
CA ARG A 276 19.33 -3.58 12.70
C ARG A 276 18.67 -4.94 12.44
N ALA A 277 19.06 -5.96 13.22
CA ALA A 277 18.41 -7.25 13.20
C ALA A 277 16.94 -7.15 13.61
N GLY A 278 16.59 -6.40 14.66
CA GLY A 278 15.21 -6.17 15.06
C GLY A 278 14.34 -5.54 13.97
N VAL A 279 14.87 -4.56 13.23
CA VAL A 279 14.18 -3.98 12.07
C VAL A 279 13.97 -5.03 10.97
N ALA A 280 15.04 -5.70 10.55
CA ALA A 280 14.99 -6.62 9.41
C ALA A 280 14.16 -7.87 9.72
N CYS A 281 14.38 -8.49 10.89
CA CYS A 281 13.65 -9.66 11.37
C CYS A 281 12.18 -9.33 11.65
N GLY A 282 11.87 -8.18 12.26
CA GLY A 282 10.49 -7.78 12.52
C GLY A 282 9.68 -7.63 11.23
N LEU A 283 10.24 -6.93 10.23
CA LEU A 283 9.60 -6.81 8.91
C LEU A 283 9.50 -8.14 8.17
N ALA A 284 10.51 -9.01 8.27
CA ALA A 284 10.49 -10.34 7.66
C ALA A 284 9.43 -11.25 8.32
N GLU A 285 9.29 -11.22 9.65
CA GLU A 285 8.28 -11.99 10.38
C GLU A 285 6.87 -11.57 9.99
N MET A 286 6.61 -10.25 9.90
CA MET A 286 5.33 -9.74 9.40
C MET A 286 5.01 -10.30 8.00
N GLU A 287 6.01 -10.37 7.13
CA GLU A 287 5.85 -10.89 5.77
C GLU A 287 5.62 -12.41 5.75
N LEU A 288 6.32 -13.18 6.58
CA LEU A 288 6.10 -14.63 6.73
C LEU A 288 4.68 -14.94 7.18
N VAL A 289 4.20 -14.28 8.24
CA VAL A 289 2.82 -14.43 8.71
C VAL A 289 1.82 -14.12 7.60
N CYS A 290 2.05 -13.07 6.81
CA CYS A 290 1.16 -12.72 5.71
C CYS A 290 1.17 -13.77 4.57
N LEU A 291 2.31 -14.42 4.33
CA LEU A 291 2.51 -15.42 3.29
C LEU A 291 1.90 -16.79 3.61
N GLU A 292 2.04 -17.23 4.86
CA GLU A 292 1.66 -18.56 5.33
C GLU A 292 0.15 -18.72 5.54
N ASN A 293 -0.54 -17.61 5.81
CA ASN A 293 -1.90 -17.65 6.35
C ASN A 293 -2.98 -17.19 5.38
N THR A 294 -4.23 -17.39 5.78
CA THR A 294 -5.42 -17.11 4.96
C THR A 294 -5.81 -15.62 4.99
N ARG A 295 -6.97 -15.26 4.40
CA ARG A 295 -7.48 -13.88 4.34
C ARG A 295 -7.69 -13.24 5.72
N ARG A 296 -8.03 -14.05 6.72
CA ARG A 296 -8.14 -13.63 8.11
C ARG A 296 -7.16 -14.42 8.95
N LEU A 297 -6.42 -13.72 9.77
CA LEU A 297 -5.48 -14.32 10.71
C LEU A 297 -6.25 -14.88 11.90
N THR A 298 -5.76 -16.00 12.43
CA THR A 298 -6.13 -16.45 13.78
C THR A 298 -5.54 -15.50 14.83
N LEU A 299 -5.99 -15.60 16.08
CA LEU A 299 -5.45 -14.77 17.16
C LEU A 299 -3.94 -14.94 17.33
N SER A 300 -3.45 -16.19 17.27
CA SER A 300 -2.01 -16.50 17.38
C SER A 300 -1.21 -15.98 16.18
N GLU A 301 -1.76 -16.05 14.98
CA GLU A 301 -1.11 -15.48 13.79
C GLU A 301 -1.07 -13.95 13.86
N TRP A 302 -2.14 -13.32 14.33
CA TRP A 302 -2.18 -11.87 14.54
C TRP A 302 -1.19 -11.42 15.62
N GLN A 303 -1.07 -12.16 16.73
CA GLN A 303 -0.07 -11.88 17.77
C GLN A 303 1.36 -11.95 17.19
N ARG A 304 1.69 -12.95 16.36
CA ARG A 304 2.98 -12.98 15.65
C ARG A 304 3.20 -11.77 14.74
N LEU A 305 2.16 -11.35 14.02
CA LEU A 305 2.22 -10.13 13.19
C LEU A 305 2.48 -8.88 14.04
N GLU A 306 1.79 -8.76 15.17
CA GLU A 306 1.92 -7.66 16.13
C GLU A 306 3.32 -7.63 16.75
N GLU A 307 3.85 -8.78 17.19
CA GLU A 307 5.20 -8.93 17.73
C GLU A 307 6.26 -8.51 16.69
N GLY A 308 6.12 -8.97 15.44
CA GLY A 308 6.99 -8.56 14.34
C GLY A 308 6.96 -7.04 14.11
N TYR A 309 5.75 -6.45 14.13
CA TYR A 309 5.56 -5.00 14.02
C TYR A 309 6.22 -4.24 15.18
N LEU A 310 5.99 -4.66 16.42
CA LEU A 310 6.53 -4.01 17.62
C LEU A 310 8.06 -4.10 17.65
N CYS A 311 8.63 -5.27 17.32
CA CYS A 311 10.07 -5.47 17.18
C CYS A 311 10.67 -4.51 16.16
N TYR A 312 10.08 -4.45 14.95
CA TYR A 312 10.49 -3.52 13.91
C TYR A 312 10.44 -2.07 14.40
N ARG A 313 9.32 -1.63 14.98
CA ARG A 313 9.13 -0.22 15.36
C ARG A 313 10.04 0.21 16.49
N ALA A 314 10.19 -0.62 17.52
CA ALA A 314 11.07 -0.32 18.64
C ALA A 314 12.52 -0.16 18.17
N ALA A 315 12.99 -1.10 17.35
CA ALA A 315 14.34 -1.08 16.82
C ALA A 315 14.59 0.06 15.84
N ALA A 316 13.66 0.30 14.91
CA ALA A 316 13.75 1.43 13.97
C ALA A 316 13.82 2.76 14.71
N ASN A 317 13.01 2.96 15.74
CA ASN A 317 13.02 4.20 16.52
C ASN A 317 14.32 4.39 17.30
N HIS A 318 14.91 3.32 17.84
CA HIS A 318 16.23 3.40 18.44
C HIS A 318 17.28 3.87 17.42
N LEU A 319 17.32 3.23 16.25
CA LEU A 319 18.27 3.59 15.18
C LEU A 319 18.05 5.01 14.66
N CYS A 320 16.81 5.49 14.59
CA CYS A 320 16.51 6.89 14.26
C CYS A 320 17.09 7.86 15.28
N ARG A 321 16.96 7.58 16.58
CA ARG A 321 17.55 8.42 17.63
C ARG A 321 19.07 8.43 17.54
N LEU A 322 19.68 7.26 17.39
CA LEU A 322 21.13 7.13 17.23
C LEU A 322 21.65 7.91 16.01
N ALA A 323 20.95 7.80 14.87
CA ALA A 323 21.22 8.54 13.65
C ALA A 323 21.18 10.06 13.87
N ILE A 324 20.15 10.57 14.55
CA ILE A 324 20.01 11.99 14.88
C ILE A 324 21.11 12.45 15.83
N THR A 325 21.39 11.69 16.90
CA THR A 325 22.44 12.00 17.88
C THR A 325 23.82 12.09 17.21
N ASN A 326 24.08 11.26 16.21
CA ASN A 326 25.34 11.26 15.46
C ASN A 326 25.38 12.29 14.33
N GLY A 327 24.29 13.01 14.06
CA GLY A 327 24.21 13.96 12.94
C GLY A 327 24.21 13.30 11.55
N ILE A 328 23.79 12.03 11.47
CA ILE A 328 23.78 11.23 10.22
C ILE A 328 22.33 10.82 9.95
N PRO A 329 21.51 11.61 9.21
CA PRO A 329 20.10 11.31 8.96
C PRO A 329 19.95 10.11 8.03
N ARG A 330 19.94 8.90 8.62
CA ARG A 330 19.98 7.64 7.86
C ARG A 330 18.72 6.79 7.98
N TRP A 331 18.16 6.73 9.17
CA TRP A 331 16.96 5.93 9.46
C TRP A 331 15.74 6.85 9.41
N HIS A 332 14.96 6.72 8.34
CA HIS A 332 13.84 7.61 8.04
C HIS A 332 12.53 7.06 8.61
N VAL A 333 11.79 7.90 9.35
CA VAL A 333 10.40 7.61 9.74
C VAL A 333 9.48 8.42 8.84
N ARG A 334 8.61 7.76 8.09
CA ARG A 334 7.63 8.40 7.19
C ARG A 334 6.21 8.22 7.73
N PRO A 335 5.24 9.10 7.37
CA PRO A 335 3.84 8.92 7.76
C PRO A 335 3.27 7.53 7.41
N LYS A 336 3.77 6.88 6.35
CA LYS A 336 3.39 5.51 5.99
C LYS A 336 3.70 4.46 7.07
N CYS A 337 4.69 4.68 7.94
CA CYS A 337 4.94 3.82 9.10
C CYS A 337 3.74 3.80 10.06
N HIS A 338 3.05 4.93 10.19
CA HIS A 338 1.84 5.04 10.99
C HIS A 338 0.60 4.43 10.29
N TYR A 339 0.51 4.49 8.96
CA TYR A 339 -0.52 3.72 8.25
C TYR A 339 -0.34 2.20 8.41
N LEU A 340 0.90 1.72 8.53
CA LEU A 340 1.16 0.31 8.86
C LEU A 340 0.68 -0.04 10.28
N GLU A 341 0.78 0.89 11.23
CA GLU A 341 0.19 0.71 12.58
C GLU A 341 -1.30 0.40 12.50
N HIS A 342 -2.05 1.25 11.78
CA HIS A 342 -3.47 1.02 11.57
C HIS A 342 -3.73 -0.35 10.94
N ALA A 343 -2.94 -0.73 9.93
CA ALA A 343 -3.09 -2.03 9.26
C ALA A 343 -2.94 -3.22 10.21
N VAL A 344 -2.06 -3.13 11.21
CA VAL A 344 -1.84 -4.18 12.22
C VAL A 344 -2.97 -4.23 13.24
N TYR A 345 -3.45 -3.07 13.71
CA TYR A 345 -4.34 -3.02 14.87
C TYR A 345 -5.82 -2.85 14.56
N ASP A 346 -6.18 -2.08 13.53
CA ASP A 346 -7.54 -1.55 13.39
C ASP A 346 -8.36 -2.24 12.28
N PHE A 347 -7.73 -3.16 11.52
CA PHE A 347 -8.36 -3.87 10.41
C PHE A 347 -8.84 -5.29 10.76
N GLY A 348 -9.05 -5.57 12.06
CA GLY A 348 -9.75 -6.77 12.53
C GLY A 348 -9.09 -8.08 12.10
N MET A 349 -7.78 -8.20 12.31
CA MET A 349 -6.97 -9.38 11.97
C MET A 349 -7.03 -9.76 10.47
N LYS A 350 -7.31 -8.81 9.57
CA LYS A 350 -7.16 -9.02 8.13
C LYS A 350 -5.68 -9.24 7.81
N ASN A 351 -5.42 -10.26 6.99
CA ASN A 351 -4.07 -10.52 6.50
C ASN A 351 -3.67 -9.42 5.48
N LEU A 352 -2.56 -8.73 5.76
CA LEU A 352 -2.05 -7.60 4.97
C LEU A 352 -1.80 -7.99 3.49
N ARG A 353 -1.45 -9.25 3.22
CA ARG A 353 -1.25 -9.77 1.85
C ARG A 353 -2.48 -9.55 0.99
N HIS A 354 -3.66 -9.74 1.55
CA HIS A 354 -4.93 -9.58 0.83
C HIS A 354 -5.38 -8.13 0.74
N MET A 355 -4.69 -7.22 1.42
CA MET A 355 -4.87 -5.77 1.30
C MET A 355 -3.90 -5.14 0.30
N SER A 356 -2.92 -5.90 -0.21
CA SER A 356 -1.90 -5.43 -1.15
C SER A 356 -2.41 -5.25 -2.59
N ASN A 357 -1.89 -4.24 -3.29
CA ASN A 357 -2.26 -3.92 -4.69
C ASN A 357 -1.37 -4.56 -5.77
N TYR A 358 -0.57 -5.60 -5.47
CA TYR A 358 0.33 -6.22 -6.46
C TYR A 358 -0.38 -6.62 -7.76
N LEU A 359 -1.52 -7.30 -7.63
CA LEU A 359 -2.27 -7.81 -8.77
C LEU A 359 -3.00 -6.69 -9.52
N ASP A 360 -3.41 -5.66 -8.79
CA ASP A 360 -4.12 -4.51 -9.36
C ASP A 360 -3.15 -3.60 -10.11
N GLU A 361 -1.95 -3.36 -9.59
CA GLU A 361 -0.90 -2.63 -10.31
C GLU A 361 -0.45 -3.38 -11.58
N ASP A 362 -0.35 -4.71 -11.51
CA ASP A 362 -0.06 -5.53 -12.69
C ASP A 362 -1.15 -5.41 -13.77
N MET A 363 -2.42 -5.36 -13.35
CA MET A 363 -3.54 -5.12 -14.23
C MET A 363 -3.47 -3.70 -14.81
N ILE A 364 -3.28 -2.68 -13.98
CA ILE A 364 -3.17 -1.27 -14.41
C ILE A 364 -2.00 -1.08 -15.38
N ARG A 365 -0.86 -1.74 -15.17
CA ARG A 365 0.28 -1.73 -16.11
C ARG A 365 -0.09 -2.29 -17.48
N ARG A 366 -0.87 -3.38 -17.53
CA ARG A 366 -1.38 -3.94 -18.80
C ARG A 366 -2.38 -2.98 -19.46
N VAL A 367 -3.28 -2.40 -18.68
CA VAL A 367 -4.25 -1.39 -19.13
C VAL A 367 -3.55 -0.17 -19.70
N LYS A 368 -2.53 0.36 -19.02
CA LYS A 368 -1.74 1.50 -19.45
C LYS A 368 -1.07 1.25 -20.80
N ARG A 369 -0.52 0.05 -21.04
CA ARG A 369 0.05 -0.31 -22.36
C ARG A 369 -1.00 -0.27 -23.47
N MET A 370 -2.22 -0.76 -23.20
CA MET A 370 -3.33 -0.66 -24.16
C MET A 370 -3.75 0.79 -24.38
N ALA A 371 -3.81 1.59 -23.30
CA ALA A 371 -4.20 2.99 -23.34
C ALA A 371 -3.23 3.84 -24.16
N VAL A 372 -1.91 3.65 -23.96
CA VAL A 372 -0.86 4.37 -24.72
C VAL A 372 -0.88 4.03 -26.21
N ALA A 373 -1.31 2.82 -26.57
CA ALA A 373 -1.46 2.41 -27.97
C ALA A 373 -2.78 2.90 -28.60
N ALA A 374 -3.71 3.45 -27.83
CA ALA A 374 -4.99 3.93 -28.32
C ALA A 374 -4.95 5.43 -28.62
N HIS A 375 -5.76 5.86 -29.60
CA HIS A 375 -5.96 7.28 -29.85
C HIS A 375 -6.60 7.94 -28.60
N PRO A 376 -6.09 9.11 -28.11
CA PRO A 376 -6.55 9.71 -26.86
C PRO A 376 -8.07 9.91 -26.74
N ARG A 377 -8.71 10.29 -27.86
CA ARG A 377 -10.18 10.47 -27.94
C ARG A 377 -10.99 9.19 -27.69
N PHE A 378 -10.41 8.02 -27.94
CA PHE A 378 -11.11 6.73 -27.89
C PHE A 378 -10.51 5.78 -26.84
N VAL A 379 -9.62 6.27 -25.97
CA VAL A 379 -8.84 5.43 -25.05
C VAL A 379 -9.73 4.53 -24.19
N SER A 380 -10.79 5.08 -23.59
CA SER A 380 -11.71 4.32 -22.73
C SER A 380 -12.44 3.23 -23.51
N GLN A 381 -12.97 3.54 -24.68
CA GLN A 381 -13.68 2.56 -25.52
C GLN A 381 -12.74 1.42 -25.97
N HIS A 382 -11.54 1.78 -26.44
CA HIS A 382 -10.57 0.80 -26.92
C HIS A 382 -10.07 -0.12 -25.80
N VAL A 383 -9.77 0.45 -24.63
CA VAL A 383 -9.33 -0.32 -23.45
C VAL A 383 -10.44 -1.26 -22.99
N MET A 384 -11.68 -0.75 -22.83
CA MET A 384 -12.81 -1.56 -22.37
C MET A 384 -13.15 -2.69 -23.36
N TYR A 385 -13.14 -2.40 -24.67
CA TYR A 385 -13.39 -3.41 -25.70
C TYR A 385 -12.34 -4.52 -25.68
N ARG A 386 -11.05 -4.16 -25.64
CA ARG A 386 -9.95 -5.15 -25.59
C ARG A 386 -9.97 -5.95 -24.30
N TYR A 387 -10.27 -5.31 -23.17
CA TYR A 387 -10.44 -5.99 -21.90
C TYR A 387 -11.61 -6.99 -21.96
N ALA A 388 -12.77 -6.58 -22.47
CA ALA A 388 -13.95 -7.44 -22.58
C ALA A 388 -13.68 -8.66 -23.48
N LEU A 389 -13.05 -8.47 -24.63
CA LEU A 389 -12.61 -9.58 -25.49
C LEU A 389 -11.68 -10.55 -24.75
N ALA A 390 -10.65 -10.04 -24.07
CA ALA A 390 -9.71 -10.87 -23.32
C ALA A 390 -10.39 -11.61 -22.15
N ALA A 391 -11.32 -10.96 -21.45
CA ALA A 391 -12.10 -11.57 -20.38
C ALA A 391 -13.00 -12.69 -20.92
N CYS A 392 -13.73 -12.44 -22.01
CA CYS A 392 -14.59 -13.44 -22.66
C CYS A 392 -13.78 -14.66 -23.12
N LEU A 393 -12.67 -14.46 -23.83
CA LEU A 393 -11.80 -15.54 -24.29
C LEU A 393 -11.25 -16.39 -23.13
N ARG A 394 -10.98 -15.75 -21.99
CA ARG A 394 -10.53 -16.46 -20.78
C ARG A 394 -11.67 -17.23 -20.13
N TRP A 395 -12.85 -16.65 -20.02
CA TRP A 395 -14.03 -17.29 -19.41
C TRP A 395 -14.54 -18.47 -20.25
N THR A 396 -14.37 -18.44 -21.57
CA THR A 396 -14.66 -19.56 -22.46
C THR A 396 -13.55 -20.61 -22.50
N GLY A 397 -12.45 -20.41 -21.77
CA GLY A 397 -11.32 -21.34 -21.73
C GLY A 397 -10.45 -21.35 -23.00
N MET A 398 -10.66 -20.41 -23.93
CA MET A 398 -9.87 -20.30 -25.16
C MET A 398 -8.45 -19.79 -24.90
N ILE A 399 -8.26 -19.01 -23.83
CA ILE A 399 -6.95 -18.55 -23.36
C ILE A 399 -6.83 -18.73 -21.85
N ARG A 400 -5.60 -18.97 -21.34
CA ARG A 400 -5.33 -19.18 -19.91
C ARG A 400 -5.13 -17.87 -19.14
#